data_AF-A0AAE7TJR6-F1
#
_entry.id   AF-A0AAE7TJR6-F1
#
_cell.length_a   1.000
_cell.length_b   1.000
_cell.length_c   1.000
_cell.angle_alpha   90.00
_cell.angle_beta   90.00
_cell.angle_gamma   90.00
#
_symmetry.space_group_name_H-M   'P 1'
#
loop_
_entity.id
_entity.type
_entity.pdbx_description
1 polymer ?
#
loop_
_entity_poly.entity_id
_entity_poly.type
_entity_poly.pdbx_seq_one_letter_code
_entity_poly.pdbx_strand_id
1 'polypeptide(L)'
;MIATWYVTFEVQQRGILPRQRSPRETRTFPTEQEAKLFAREKRDAGCAVFAGTINPHLPRRLIPSSGINAWLADEQDGAATSGTSDTD
;
A
#
# COMPACT_ATOMS: atom_id res chain seq x y z
N MET A 1 -14.87 -5.29 -10.72
CA MET A 1 -14.08 -4.20 -10.10
C MET A 1 -12.65 -4.37 -10.56
N ILE A 2 -12.04 -3.34 -11.15
CA ILE A 2 -10.63 -3.38 -11.57
C ILE A 2 -9.81 -2.98 -10.35
N ALA A 3 -8.94 -3.88 -9.88
CA ALA A 3 -8.05 -3.56 -8.77
C ALA A 3 -6.85 -2.78 -9.32
N THR A 4 -6.73 -1.52 -8.89
CA THR A 4 -5.69 -0.59 -9.35
C THR A 4 -4.45 -0.66 -8.49
N TRP A 5 -4.59 -1.02 -7.22
CA TRP A 5 -3.52 -1.06 -6.24
C TRP A 5 -3.31 -2.46 -5.68
N TYR A 6 -2.07 -2.78 -5.31
CA TYR A 6 -1.74 -3.98 -4.57
C TYR A 6 -0.82 -3.65 -3.40
N VAL A 7 -1.02 -4.36 -2.30
CA VAL A 7 -0.21 -4.29 -1.09
C VAL A 7 0.25 -5.69 -0.76
N THR A 8 1.56 -5.90 -0.80
CA THR A 8 2.20 -7.15 -0.39
C THR A 8 2.86 -6.93 0.96
N PHE A 9 2.59 -7.79 1.93
CA PHE A 9 3.20 -7.72 3.26
C PHE A 9 3.79 -9.06 3.66
N GLU A 10 4.88 -9.00 4.41
CA GLU A 10 5.52 -10.19 5.00
C GLU A 10 4.89 -10.48 6.36
N VAL A 11 4.22 -11.61 6.48
CA VAL A 11 3.81 -12.15 7.78
C VAL A 11 5.07 -12.71 8.43
N GLN A 12 5.71 -11.90 9.27
CA GLN A 12 6.78 -12.37 10.13
C GLN A 12 6.18 -13.39 11.11
N GLN A 13 6.20 -14.68 10.76
CA GLN A 13 6.01 -15.71 11.76
C GLN A 13 7.19 -15.59 12.71
N ARG A 14 6.88 -15.14 13.93
CA ARG A 14 7.79 -15.01 15.07
C ARG A 14 8.22 -16.42 15.51
N GLY A 15 9.03 -17.08 14.69
CA GLY A 15 9.48 -18.45 14.85
C GLY A 15 10.93 -18.56 14.44
N ILE A 16 11.80 -18.51 15.46
CA ILE A 16 13.16 -19.04 15.73
C ILE A 16 13.90 -19.91 14.67
N LEU A 17 13.52 -19.94 13.38
CA LEU A 17 14.21 -20.73 12.36
C LEU A 17 14.94 -19.82 11.36
N PRO A 18 16.23 -20.08 11.09
CA PRO A 18 17.10 -19.17 10.34
C PRO A 18 16.83 -19.12 8.83
N ARG A 19 15.80 -19.81 8.29
CA ARG A 19 15.69 -20.02 6.84
C ARG A 19 14.32 -20.43 6.31
N GLN A 20 13.22 -19.94 6.88
CA GLN A 20 11.89 -20.10 6.28
C GLN A 20 11.47 -18.77 5.65
N ARG A 21 11.23 -18.78 4.33
CA ARG A 21 10.71 -17.63 3.59
C ARG A 21 9.45 -17.15 4.31
N SER A 22 9.47 -15.92 4.82
CA SER A 22 8.29 -15.34 5.47
C SER A 22 7.12 -15.40 4.48
N PRO A 23 5.96 -15.98 4.87
CA PRO A 23 4.80 -16.00 3.99
C PRO A 23 4.43 -14.56 3.61
N ARG A 24 4.43 -14.29 2.31
CA ARG A 24 4.03 -13.01 1.72
C ARG A 24 2.59 -13.10 1.30
N GLU A 25 1.77 -12.20 1.81
CA GLU A 25 0.38 -12.10 1.40
C GLU A 25 0.21 -10.83 0.57
N THR A 26 -0.48 -10.95 -0.57
CA THR A 26 -0.76 -9.82 -1.46
C THR A 26 -2.26 -9.58 -1.48
N ARG A 27 -2.67 -8.37 -1.11
CA ARG A 27 -4.04 -7.90 -1.25
C ARG A 27 -4.11 -6.86 -2.34
N THR A 28 -5.21 -6.85 -3.08
CA THR A 28 -5.45 -5.88 -4.15
C THR A 28 -6.63 -5.00 -3.75
N PHE A 29 -6.57 -3.72 -4.13
CA PHE A 29 -7.52 -2.69 -3.74
C PHE A 29 -7.90 -1.84 -4.96
N PRO A 30 -9.16 -1.38 -5.04
CA PRO A 30 -9.60 -0.47 -6.09
C PRO A 30 -9.03 0.94 -5.90
N THR A 31 -8.90 1.40 -4.65
CA THR A 31 -8.48 2.76 -4.28
C THR A 31 -7.12 2.78 -3.59
N GLU A 32 -6.40 3.90 -3.72
CA GLU A 32 -5.13 4.11 -3.02
C GLU A 32 -5.35 4.22 -1.50
N GLN A 33 -6.43 4.88 -1.07
CA GLN A 33 -6.77 5.08 0.34
C GLN A 33 -6.98 3.75 1.09
N GLU A 34 -7.74 2.81 0.51
CA GLU A 34 -7.92 1.49 1.12
C GLU A 34 -6.60 0.72 1.23
N ALA A 35 -5.74 0.81 0.19
CA ALA A 35 -4.42 0.22 0.21
C ALA A 35 -3.54 0.81 1.31
N LYS A 36 -3.61 2.13 1.53
CA LYS A 36 -2.83 2.82 2.57
C LYS A 36 -3.30 2.51 3.98
N LEU A 37 -4.61 2.51 4.22
CA LEU A 37 -5.18 2.09 5.51
C LEU A 37 -4.71 0.68 5.89
N PHE A 38 -4.77 -0.24 4.93
CA PHE A 38 -4.29 -1.61 5.15
C PHE A 38 -2.77 -1.67 5.35
N ALA A 39 -2.01 -0.89 4.59
CA ALA A 39 -0.56 -0.82 4.75
C ALA A 39 -0.15 -0.25 6.12
N ARG A 40 -0.87 0.74 6.63
CA ARG A 40 -0.66 1.31 7.97
C ARG A 40 -0.92 0.26 9.05
N GLU A 41 -2.04 -0.45 8.98
CA GLU A 41 -2.38 -1.52 9.93
C GLU A 41 -1.31 -2.62 9.95
N LYS A 42 -0.82 -3.05 8.79
CA LYS A 42 0.24 -4.07 8.69
C LYS A 42 1.61 -3.55 9.15
N ARG A 43 1.91 -2.28 8.91
CA ARG A 43 3.14 -1.64 9.41
C ARG A 43 3.11 -1.51 10.93
N ASP A 44 1.98 -1.13 11.51
CA ASP A 44 1.80 -1.04 12.97
C ASP A 44 1.91 -2.43 13.63
N ALA A 45 1.52 -3.49 12.91
CA ALA A 45 1.78 -4.88 13.30
C ALA A 45 3.26 -5.32 13.17
N GLY A 46 4.17 -4.43 12.76
CA GLY A 46 5.60 -4.72 12.60
C GLY A 46 5.96 -5.55 11.37
N CYS A 47 5.06 -5.67 10.39
CA CYS A 47 5.30 -6.40 9.15
C CYS A 47 5.98 -5.50 8.11
N ALA A 48 6.86 -6.07 7.27
CA ALA A 48 7.42 -5.36 6.12
C ALA A 48 6.34 -5.28 5.02
N VAL A 49 5.89 -4.06 4.71
CA VAL A 49 4.84 -3.78 3.72
C VAL A 49 5.43 -3.18 2.46
N PHE A 50 4.93 -3.61 1.31
CA PHE A 50 5.24 -3.11 -0.04
C PHE A 50 3.94 -2.77 -0.73
N ALA A 51 3.93 -1.71 -1.52
CA ALA A 51 2.74 -1.33 -2.28
C ALA A 51 3.09 -1.01 -3.73
N GLY A 52 2.11 -1.11 -4.61
CA GLY A 52 2.26 -0.70 -5.99
C GLY A 52 0.94 -0.66 -6.73
N THR A 53 1.02 -0.29 -8.00
CA THR A 53 -0.13 -0.22 -8.92
C THR A 53 -0.14 -1.41 -9.87
N ILE A 54 -1.30 -2.01 -10.09
CA ILE A 54 -1.56 -3.05 -11.10
C ILE A 54 -1.76 -2.37 -12.46
N ASN A 55 -1.12 -2.90 -13.51
CA ASN A 55 -1.23 -2.40 -14.89
C ASN A 55 -2.71 -2.37 -15.36
N PRO A 56 -3.17 -1.34 -16.13
CA PRO A 56 -2.40 -0.62 -17.16
C PRO A 56 -2.30 0.91 -16.95
N HIS A 57 -2.38 1.43 -15.71
CA HIS A 57 -2.24 2.87 -15.48
C HIS A 57 -0.77 3.30 -15.49
N LEU A 58 -0.42 4.17 -16.44
CA LEU A 58 0.81 4.97 -16.42
C LEU A 58 0.50 6.27 -15.67
N PRO A 59 1.36 6.72 -14.74
CA PRO A 59 2.69 6.19 -14.38
C PRO A 59 2.65 5.05 -13.36
N ARG A 60 3.49 4.02 -13.58
CA ARG A 60 3.65 2.88 -12.66
C ARG A 60 4.26 3.35 -11.33
N ARG A 61 3.49 3.29 -10.25
CA ARG A 61 3.97 3.58 -8.89
C ARG A 61 4.32 2.26 -8.20
N LEU A 62 5.60 2.10 -7.85
CA LEU A 62 6.12 1.00 -7.03
C LEU A 62 6.71 1.60 -5.76
N ILE A 63 6.28 1.11 -4.61
CA ILE A 63 6.58 1.67 -3.30
C ILE A 63 7.27 0.58 -2.48
N PRO A 64 8.60 0.64 -2.37
CA PRO A 64 9.35 -0.31 -1.56
C PRO A 64 9.04 -0.10 -0.08
N SER A 65 9.30 -1.11 0.75
CA SER A 65 9.08 -1.01 2.20
C SER A 65 9.82 0.16 2.86
N SER A 66 11.00 0.52 2.33
CA SER A 66 11.74 1.71 2.78
C SER A 66 11.00 3.03 2.52
N GLY A 67 10.19 3.09 1.46
CA GLY A 67 9.41 4.27 1.06
C GLY A 67 7.97 4.27 1.56
N ILE A 68 7.52 3.20 2.24
CA ILE A 68 6.13 3.08 2.71
C ILE A 68 5.80 4.19 3.72
N ASN A 69 6.77 4.63 4.53
CA ASN A 69 6.58 5.67 5.52
C ASN A 69 6.29 7.02 4.87
N ALA A 70 7.01 7.34 3.79
CA ALA A 70 6.80 8.55 3.00
C ALA A 70 5.46 8.48 2.28
N TRP A 71 5.09 7.32 1.72
CA TRP A 71 3.82 7.13 1.03
C TRP A 71 2.60 7.22 1.96
N LEU A 72 2.71 6.72 3.19
CA LEU A 72 1.70 6.87 4.23
C LEU A 72 1.60 8.33 4.72
N ALA A 73 2.70 9.09 4.70
CA ALA A 73 2.70 10.53 5.02
C ALA A 73 2.07 11.37 3.89
N ASP A 74 2.26 10.96 2.63
CA ASP A 74 1.68 11.55 1.41
C ASP A 74 0.12 11.55 1.42
N GLU A 75 -0.53 10.78 2.30
CA GLU A 75 -2.00 10.81 2.48
C GLU A 75 -2.54 12.16 2.90
N GLN A 76 -1.75 12.95 3.64
CA GLN A 76 -2.25 14.21 4.16
C GLN A 76 -2.46 15.24 3.04
N ASP A 77 -1.71 15.13 1.94
CA ASP A 77 -1.73 16.06 0.81
C ASP A 77 -2.68 15.62 -0.33
N GLY A 78 -2.83 14.32 -0.56
CA GLY A 78 -3.61 13.79 -1.70
C GLY A 78 -5.15 13.86 -1.58
N ALA A 79 -5.69 14.15 -0.38
CA ALA A 79 -7.13 14.29 -0.18
C ALA A 79 -7.66 15.70 -0.52
N ALA A 80 -6.78 16.67 -0.79
CA ALA A 80 -7.14 18.08 -0.99
C ALA A 80 -7.31 18.52 -2.46
N THR A 81 -7.32 17.61 -3.45
CA THR A 81 -7.63 17.96 -4.85
C THR A 81 -8.79 17.15 -5.41
N SER A 82 -9.90 17.11 -4.68
CA SER A 82 -11.23 16.86 -5.26
C SER A 82 -12.19 17.96 -4.77
N GLY A 83 -11.75 19.21 -4.90
CA GLY A 83 -12.53 20.40 -4.56
C GLY A 83 -12.85 21.20 -5.82
N THR A 84 -14.12 21.12 -6.21
CA THR A 84 -14.91 22.26 -6.72
C THR A 84 -14.63 22.79 -8.13
N SER A 85 -15.53 22.44 -9.03
CA SER A 85 -16.05 23.31 -10.10
C SER A 85 -17.52 22.90 -10.26
N ASP A 86 -18.44 23.41 -9.43
CA ASP A 86 -19.10 24.72 -9.57
C ASP A 86 -19.36 25.07 -11.03
N THR A 87 -20.60 24.90 -11.46
CA THR A 87 -21.16 25.49 -12.69
C THR A 87 -22.66 25.65 -12.50
N ASP A 88 -23.03 26.90 -12.27
CA ASP A 88 -24.23 27.65 -12.70
C ASP A 88 -25.63 27.03 -12.50
#